data_AF-A0A845M5T5-F1
#
_entry.id   AF-A0A845M5T5-F1
#
_cell.length_a   1.000
_cell.length_b   1.000
_cell.length_c   1.000
_cell.angle_alpha   90.00
_cell.angle_beta   90.00
_cell.angle_gamma   90.00
#
_symmetry.space_group_name_H-M   'P 1'
#
loop_
_entity.id
_entity.type
_entity.pdbx_description
1 polymer ?
#
loop_
_entity_poly.entity_id
_entity_poly.type
_entity_poly.pdbx_seq_one_letter_code
_entity_poly.pdbx_strand_id
1 'polypeptide(L)'
;MSQSMVFDLPGWYSEDDAIGKTGLFDKKDMQASDRAINLMKAIELGRLLPTQIKKIRLALGLSQRDAGHYIGGGPNAFQKYESGDVLLSKSADTALRLLAADPRRLEEISDCNATW
;
A
#
# COMPACT_ATOMS: atom_id res chain seq x y z
N MET A 1 8.31 8.19 -19.99
CA MET A 1 9.62 7.50 -19.83
C MET A 1 9.33 6.10 -19.34
N SER A 2 9.97 5.06 -19.87
CA SER A 2 9.80 3.70 -19.32
C SER A 2 10.55 3.64 -17.98
N GLN A 3 9.82 3.45 -16.88
CA GLN A 3 10.42 3.19 -15.56
C GLN A 3 10.72 1.69 -15.42
N SER A 4 11.83 1.37 -14.75
CA SER A 4 12.20 -0.01 -14.40
C SER A 4 12.69 -0.07 -12.96
N MET A 5 12.54 -1.22 -12.33
CA MET A 5 12.97 -1.49 -10.95
C MET A 5 13.52 -2.90 -10.86
N VAL A 6 14.56 -3.09 -10.04
CA VAL A 6 15.12 -4.39 -9.69
C VAL A 6 14.68 -4.73 -8.27
N PHE A 7 14.25 -5.97 -8.05
CA PHE A 7 13.87 -6.49 -6.74
C PHE A 7 14.29 -7.96 -6.65
N ASP A 8 14.52 -8.44 -5.43
CA ASP A 8 14.83 -9.84 -5.19
C ASP A 8 13.55 -10.66 -5.30
N LEU A 9 13.51 -11.59 -6.25
CA LEU A 9 12.44 -12.57 -6.37
C LEU A 9 12.84 -13.82 -5.59
N PRO A 10 12.17 -14.15 -4.47
CA PRO A 10 12.39 -15.42 -3.79
C PRO A 10 11.92 -16.58 -4.68
N GLY A 11 12.50 -17.76 -4.46
CA GLY A 11 12.15 -18.98 -5.19
C GLY A 11 13.29 -19.98 -5.16
N TRP A 12 13.08 -21.10 -5.85
CA TRP A 12 14.12 -22.11 -6.04
C TRP A 12 14.79 -21.90 -7.40
N TYR A 13 16.10 -21.74 -7.36
CA TYR A 13 16.94 -21.56 -8.54
C TYR A 13 17.94 -22.72 -8.60
N SER A 14 18.10 -23.31 -9.78
CA SER A 14 19.12 -24.34 -10.00
C SER A 14 20.51 -23.71 -10.02
N GLU A 15 21.52 -24.42 -9.52
CA GLU A 15 22.91 -23.93 -9.46
C GLU A 15 23.49 -23.62 -10.86
N ASP A 16 23.04 -24.33 -11.89
CA ASP A 16 23.44 -24.15 -13.28
C ASP A 16 22.69 -23.03 -14.01
N ASP A 17 21.66 -22.44 -13.38
CA ASP A 17 20.85 -21.34 -13.91
C ASP A 17 21.27 -20.01 -13.30
N ALA A 18 22.48 -19.55 -13.62
CA ALA A 18 23.07 -18.33 -13.08
C ALA A 18 22.26 -17.04 -13.37
N ILE A 19 21.35 -17.08 -14.35
CA ILE A 19 20.47 -15.95 -14.71
C ILE A 19 19.04 -16.12 -14.19
N GLY A 20 18.72 -17.25 -13.55
CA GLY A 20 17.44 -17.55 -12.93
C GLY A 20 16.26 -17.66 -13.89
N LYS A 21 16.48 -18.10 -15.13
CA LYS A 21 15.45 -18.17 -16.19
C LYS A 21 14.40 -19.27 -15.93
N THR A 22 14.78 -20.32 -15.21
CA THR A 22 13.99 -21.53 -14.97
C THR A 22 13.58 -21.71 -13.50
N GLY A 23 13.63 -20.63 -12.72
CA GLY A 23 13.26 -20.65 -11.30
C GLY A 23 11.83 -21.17 -11.07
N LEU A 24 11.64 -21.90 -9.97
CA LEU A 24 10.34 -22.39 -9.51
C LEU A 24 9.82 -21.49 -8.40
N PHE A 25 8.59 -20.99 -8.58
CA PHE A 25 7.94 -20.03 -7.69
C PHE A 25 6.61 -20.58 -7.20
N ASP A 26 6.36 -20.47 -5.91
CA ASP A 26 5.03 -20.68 -5.36
C ASP A 26 4.23 -19.35 -5.30
N LYS A 27 3.01 -19.42 -4.75
CA LYS A 27 2.16 -18.23 -4.63
C LYS A 27 2.74 -17.16 -3.70
N LYS A 28 3.45 -17.55 -2.64
CA LYS A 28 4.07 -16.61 -1.69
C LYS A 28 5.27 -15.93 -2.34
N ASP A 29 6.04 -16.66 -3.13
CA ASP A 29 7.19 -16.13 -3.85
C ASP A 29 6.76 -15.00 -4.80
N MET A 30 5.69 -15.23 -5.56
CA MET A 30 5.15 -14.26 -6.51
C MET A 30 4.57 -13.00 -5.85
N GLN A 31 4.27 -13.00 -4.54
CA GLN A 31 3.81 -11.78 -3.85
C GLN A 31 4.87 -10.68 -3.86
N ALA A 32 6.16 -11.02 -3.86
CA ALA A 32 7.23 -10.03 -3.98
C ALA A 32 7.14 -9.27 -5.32
N SER A 33 6.86 -10.00 -6.41
CA SER A 33 6.65 -9.42 -7.73
C SER A 33 5.40 -8.54 -7.79
N ASP A 34 4.27 -9.01 -7.25
CA ASP A 34 3.03 -8.23 -7.22
C ASP A 34 3.19 -6.91 -6.44
N ARG A 35 3.89 -6.96 -5.30
CA ARG A 35 4.22 -5.77 -4.50
C ARG A 35 5.14 -4.82 -5.25
N ALA A 36 6.15 -5.34 -5.95
CA ALA A 36 7.05 -4.55 -6.78
C ALA A 36 6.28 -3.83 -7.91
N ILE A 37 5.37 -4.53 -8.58
CA ILE A 37 4.51 -3.95 -9.62
C ILE A 37 3.60 -2.86 -9.04
N ASN A 38 2.97 -3.09 -7.88
CA ASN A 38 2.12 -2.10 -7.22
C ASN A 38 2.91 -0.86 -6.77
N LEU A 39 4.15 -1.05 -6.30
CA LEU A 39 5.04 0.05 -5.95
C LEU A 39 5.37 0.91 -7.17
N MET A 40 5.73 0.31 -8.31
CA MET A 40 5.97 1.04 -9.55
C MET A 40 4.73 1.79 -10.03
N LYS A 41 3.54 1.16 -9.97
CA LYS A 41 2.27 1.83 -10.28
C LYS A 41 2.01 3.02 -9.36
N ALA A 42 2.31 2.91 -8.07
CA ALA A 42 2.15 4.02 -7.13
C ALA A 42 3.05 5.20 -7.48
N ILE A 43 4.32 4.94 -7.83
CA ILE A 43 5.28 5.95 -8.26
C ILE A 43 4.80 6.65 -9.54
N GLU A 44 4.45 5.89 -10.57
CA GLU A 44 4.00 6.43 -11.86
C GLU A 44 2.72 7.27 -11.71
N LEU A 45 1.80 6.85 -10.83
CA LEU A 45 0.54 7.56 -10.58
C LEU A 45 0.68 8.69 -9.53
N GLY A 46 1.86 8.92 -8.97
CA GLY A 46 2.10 9.92 -7.92
C GLY A 46 1.33 9.65 -6.61
N ARG A 47 1.01 8.38 -6.32
CA ARG A 47 0.30 7.97 -5.10
C ARG A 47 1.27 7.75 -3.94
N LEU A 48 0.76 7.83 -2.72
CA LEU A 48 1.51 7.52 -1.51
C LEU A 48 2.02 6.08 -1.54
N LEU A 49 3.30 5.91 -1.19
CA LEU A 49 3.96 4.61 -1.08
C LEU A 49 3.54 3.90 0.22
N PRO A 50 3.61 2.57 0.30
CA PRO A 50 3.22 1.80 1.50
C PRO A 50 3.83 2.32 2.82
N THR A 51 5.11 2.71 2.78
CA THR A 51 5.82 3.27 3.94
C THR A 51 5.31 4.66 4.35
N GLN A 52 4.92 5.49 3.38
CA GLN A 52 4.34 6.81 3.61
C GLN A 52 2.92 6.69 4.18
N ILE A 53 2.12 5.76 3.67
CA ILE A 53 0.77 5.45 4.18
C ILE A 53 0.86 5.08 5.67
N LYS A 54 1.75 4.15 6.01
CA LYS A 54 2.00 3.75 7.41
C LYS A 54 2.42 4.94 8.27
N LYS A 55 3.35 5.77 7.78
CA LYS A 55 3.83 6.95 8.50
C LYS A 55 2.71 7.95 8.79
N ILE A 56 1.89 8.28 7.80
CA ILE A 56 0.75 9.20 7.96
C ILE A 56 -0.27 8.61 8.93
N ARG A 57 -0.66 7.34 8.77
CA ARG A 57 -1.62 6.69 9.68
C ARG A 57 -1.14 6.75 11.14
N LEU A 58 0.12 6.42 11.39
CA LEU A 58 0.69 6.48 12.73
C LEU A 58 0.74 7.90 13.28
N ALA A 59 1.02 8.90 12.45
CA ALA A 59 1.00 10.31 12.86
C ALA A 59 -0.42 10.81 13.21
N LEU A 60 -1.45 10.21 12.61
CA LEU A 60 -2.87 10.45 12.95
C LEU A 60 -3.34 9.67 14.18
N GLY A 61 -2.49 8.82 14.78
CA GLY A 61 -2.87 8.01 15.95
C GLY A 61 -3.86 6.87 15.65
N LEU A 62 -4.03 6.49 14.38
CA LEU A 62 -5.03 5.51 13.97
C LEU A 62 -4.48 4.08 13.93
N SER A 63 -5.28 3.10 14.37
CA SER A 63 -5.03 1.69 14.03
C SER A 63 -5.33 1.44 12.54
N GLN A 64 -4.85 0.33 11.97
CA GLN A 64 -5.19 -0.03 10.58
C GLN A 64 -6.71 -0.22 10.39
N ARG A 65 -7.37 -0.77 11.42
CA ARG A 65 -8.82 -0.99 11.41
C ARG A 65 -9.57 0.34 11.43
N ASP A 66 -9.16 1.26 12.30
CA ASP A 66 -9.82 2.56 12.43
C ASP A 66 -9.59 3.42 11.19
N ALA A 67 -8.37 3.38 10.62
CA ALA A 67 -8.09 4.03 9.34
C ALA A 67 -8.97 3.46 8.22
N GLY A 68 -9.15 2.14 8.14
CA GLY A 68 -10.04 1.51 7.17
C GLY A 68 -11.53 1.83 7.39
N HIS A 69 -11.92 2.13 8.64
CA HIS A 69 -13.28 2.54 8.99
C HIS A 69 -13.55 4.01 8.63
N TYR A 70 -12.68 4.94 9.06
CA TYR A 70 -12.87 6.38 8.88
C TYR A 70 -12.50 6.88 7.48
N ILE A 71 -11.38 6.41 6.92
CA ILE A 71 -10.91 6.84 5.59
C ILE A 71 -11.55 5.98 4.49
N GLY A 72 -11.93 4.74 4.83
CA GLY A 72 -12.62 3.81 3.95
C GLY A 72 -11.74 2.68 3.41
N GLY A 73 -12.35 1.84 2.56
CA GLY A 73 -11.75 0.61 2.03
C GLY A 73 -12.04 -0.64 2.90
N GLY A 74 -12.63 -0.46 4.08
CA GLY A 74 -12.99 -1.53 4.99
C GLY A 74 -11.86 -1.92 5.95
N PRO A 75 -12.14 -2.81 6.93
CA PRO A 75 -11.28 -3.02 8.10
C PRO A 75 -9.87 -3.52 7.79
N ASN A 76 -9.66 -4.14 6.62
CA ASN A 76 -8.37 -4.73 6.22
C ASN A 76 -7.67 -3.94 5.10
N ALA A 77 -8.18 -2.77 4.72
CA ALA A 77 -7.62 -2.01 3.60
C ALA A 77 -6.21 -1.51 3.89
N PHE A 78 -6.01 -0.88 5.05
CA PHE A 78 -4.71 -0.33 5.44
C PHE A 78 -3.65 -1.39 5.63
N GLN A 79 -4.01 -2.61 6.05
CA GLN A 79 -3.08 -3.75 6.03
C GLN A 79 -2.55 -3.99 4.62
N LYS A 80 -3.43 -4.07 3.61
CA LYS A 80 -3.07 -4.32 2.21
C LYS A 80 -2.36 -3.16 1.54
N TYR A 81 -2.70 -1.93 1.91
CA TYR A 81 -2.03 -0.73 1.42
C TYR A 81 -0.61 -0.62 1.98
N GLU A 82 -0.43 -0.89 3.28
CA GLU A 82 0.88 -0.82 3.94
C GLU A 82 1.80 -1.99 3.61
N SER A 83 1.25 -3.15 3.25
CA SER A 83 2.04 -4.27 2.71
C SER A 83 2.37 -4.12 1.22
N GLY A 84 1.69 -3.22 0.51
CA GLY A 84 1.80 -3.08 -0.94
C GLY A 84 1.07 -4.17 -1.73
N ASP A 85 0.28 -5.03 -1.06
CA ASP A 85 -0.51 -6.06 -1.73
C ASP A 85 -1.60 -5.46 -2.63
N VAL A 86 -2.06 -4.25 -2.30
CA VAL A 86 -3.04 -3.50 -3.11
C VAL A 86 -2.59 -2.06 -3.26
N LEU A 87 -2.74 -1.53 -4.48
CA LEU A 87 -2.53 -0.12 -4.77
C LEU A 87 -3.55 0.76 -4.02
N LEU A 88 -3.08 1.79 -3.34
CA LEU A 88 -3.93 2.77 -2.66
C LEU A 88 -4.95 3.38 -3.63
N SER A 89 -6.22 3.44 -3.23
CA SER A 89 -7.27 4.07 -4.05
C SER A 89 -7.06 5.58 -4.14
N LYS A 90 -7.56 6.21 -5.21
CA LYS A 90 -7.45 7.66 -5.39
C LYS A 90 -8.13 8.43 -4.24
N SER A 91 -9.28 7.96 -3.78
CA SER A 91 -10.01 8.60 -2.67
C SER A 91 -9.23 8.52 -1.35
N ALA A 92 -8.68 7.35 -1.03
CA ALA A 92 -7.88 7.18 0.18
C ALA A 92 -6.56 7.97 0.12
N ASP A 93 -5.91 8.06 -1.05
CA ASP A 93 -4.73 8.91 -1.26
C ASP A 93 -5.03 10.39 -0.97
N THR A 94 -6.10 10.93 -1.57
CA THR A 94 -6.54 12.31 -1.34
C THR A 94 -6.86 12.55 0.14
N ALA A 95 -7.62 11.65 0.77
CA ALA A 95 -7.98 11.78 2.18
C ALA A 95 -6.75 11.78 3.09
N LEU A 96 -5.81 10.85 2.90
CA LEU A 96 -4.58 10.80 3.68
C LEU A 96 -3.73 12.05 3.52
N ARG A 97 -3.65 12.63 2.31
CA ARG A 97 -2.92 13.88 2.08
C ARG A 97 -3.57 15.08 2.78
N LEU A 98 -4.91 15.17 2.73
CA LEU A 98 -5.65 16.22 3.43
C LEU A 98 -5.48 16.11 4.95
N LEU A 99 -5.58 14.90 5.51
CA LEU A 99 -5.39 14.65 6.94
C LEU A 99 -3.92 14.84 7.36
N ALA A 100 -2.96 14.49 6.51
CA ALA A 100 -1.55 14.77 6.78
C ALA A 100 -1.24 16.28 6.81
N ALA A 101 -1.98 17.09 6.05
CA ALA A 101 -1.85 18.54 6.04
C ALA A 101 -2.55 19.19 7.25
N ASP A 102 -3.70 18.69 7.67
CA ASP A 102 -4.40 19.11 8.88
C ASP A 102 -5.03 17.93 9.63
N PRO A 103 -4.32 17.33 10.62
CA PRO A 103 -4.81 16.18 11.37
C PRO A 103 -6.12 16.40 12.12
N ARG A 104 -6.49 17.65 12.44
CA ARG A 104 -7.73 17.98 13.17
C ARG A 104 -8.98 17.64 12.35
N ARG A 105 -8.85 17.63 11.02
CA ARG A 105 -9.94 17.26 10.10
C ARG A 105 -10.35 15.79 10.19
N LEU A 106 -9.62 14.98 10.95
CA LEU A 106 -10.05 13.63 11.28
C LEU A 106 -11.41 13.63 11.99
N GLU A 107 -11.70 14.65 12.80
CA GLU A 107 -12.99 14.84 13.50
C GLU A 107 -14.17 14.92 12.51
N GLU A 108 -13.96 15.49 11.32
CA GLU A 108 -14.99 15.60 10.27
C GLU A 108 -15.45 14.22 9.74
N ILE A 109 -14.62 13.19 9.88
CA ILE A 109 -14.86 11.85 9.32
C ILE A 109 -14.89 10.73 10.38
N SER A 110 -14.46 11.01 11.62
CA SER A 110 -14.55 10.07 12.73
C SER A 110 -15.93 10.05 13.38
N ASP A 111 -16.62 11.20 13.35
CA ASP A 111 -17.87 11.40 14.07
C ASP A 111 -19.07 11.13 13.16
N CYS A 112 -19.30 9.85 12.85
CA CYS A 112 -20.55 9.44 12.24
C CYS A 112 -21.65 9.27 13.31
N ASN A 113 -22.08 10.38 13.90
CA ASN A 113 -23.43 10.54 14.47
C ASN A 113 -24.31 11.29 13.46
N ALA A 114 -24.33 10.80 12.22
CA ALA A 114 -25.12 11.42 11.18
C ALA A 114 -26.58 10.98 11.29
N THR A 115 -27.34 11.63 12.17
CA THR A 115 -28.79 11.80 12.00
C THR A 115 -29.00 12.79 10.85
N TRP A 116 -29.22 12.27 9.65
CA TRP A 116 -29.74 13.04 8.52
C TRP A 116 -31.25 13.16 8.62
#